data_AF-A0AAE0AEV5-F1
#
_entry.id   AF-A0AAE0AEV5-F1
#
_cell.length_a   1.000
_cell.length_b   1.000
_cell.length_c   1.000
_cell.angle_alpha   90.00
_cell.angle_beta   90.00
_cell.angle_gamma   90.00
#
_symmetry.space_group_name_H-M   'P 1'
#
loop_
_entity.id
_entity.type
_entity.pdbx_description
1 polymer ?
#
loop_
_entity_poly.entity_id
_entity_poly.type
_entity_poly.pdbx_seq_one_letter_code
_entity_poly.pdbx_strand_id
1 'polypeptide(L)'
;MVIEAARPGKSAGSIGFILSTALTISEVNYLLVSGGLSPSDFDAYICNSGSELYYPSSSTEDVPGLPFVVDLDYHSHIEYRWGGEGLRKTLIRWIASVNDKKGEAGNIEEDESGSTSHCYAFKVTNPTLVPPFKELRKQMRIQALRCHVVYCQNGTKLHVIPVLASRSQALRYLHVRWGMDLSNLVVFTGECGDTDYEGLLGGVHKTVILKGVGIDALKLHANRNYPLEDVMPLGSPNIGQTEACDSNSIKSSLEKLGASEGVEIHCNHTHLAAL
;
A
#
# COMPACT_ATOMS: atom_id res chain seq x y z
N MET A 1 -14.91 1.98 -11.10
CA MET A 1 -15.13 0.51 -11.01
C MET A 1 -15.45 -0.01 -9.60
N VAL A 2 -14.51 -0.14 -8.64
CA VAL A 2 -14.80 -0.79 -7.33
C VAL A 2 -15.88 -0.06 -6.53
N ILE A 3 -15.77 1.27 -6.41
CA ILE A 3 -16.78 2.10 -5.70
C ILE A 3 -18.17 1.92 -6.32
N GLU A 4 -18.25 1.91 -7.65
CA GLU A 4 -19.51 1.72 -8.39
C GLU A 4 -20.07 0.31 -8.23
N ALA A 5 -19.20 -0.70 -8.19
CA ALA A 5 -19.58 -2.09 -8.03
C ALA A 5 -20.13 -2.36 -6.62
N ALA A 6 -19.54 -1.73 -5.61
CA ALA A 6 -19.85 -1.97 -4.22
C ALA A 6 -20.89 -1.03 -3.60
N ARG A 7 -21.29 0.03 -4.30
CA ARG A 7 -22.40 0.91 -3.88
C ARG A 7 -23.69 0.48 -4.57
N PRO A 8 -24.46 -0.50 -4.03
CA PRO A 8 -25.80 -0.77 -4.53
C PRO A 8 -26.66 0.49 -4.31
N GLY A 9 -27.47 0.83 -5.31
CA GLY A 9 -28.08 2.16 -5.45
C GLY A 9 -28.63 2.82 -4.17
N LYS A 10 -28.38 4.13 -4.05
CA LYS A 10 -29.07 5.13 -3.20
C LYS A 10 -29.30 4.82 -1.71
N SER A 11 -28.61 3.86 -1.08
CA SER A 11 -28.49 3.84 0.38
C SER A 11 -27.21 4.57 0.79
N ALA A 12 -27.29 5.89 0.88
CA ALA A 12 -26.21 6.71 1.40
C ALA A 12 -26.07 6.43 2.91
N GLY A 13 -24.94 5.85 3.34
CA GLY A 13 -24.54 5.87 4.76
C GLY A 13 -24.10 4.55 5.43
N SER A 14 -23.92 3.43 4.71
CA SER A 14 -23.56 2.15 5.36
C SER A 14 -22.17 1.57 5.01
N ILE A 15 -21.43 2.19 4.07
CA ILE A 15 -20.19 1.62 3.50
C ILE A 15 -19.11 2.71 3.50
N GLY A 16 -17.99 2.42 4.15
CA GLY A 16 -16.80 3.27 4.17
C GLY A 16 -15.77 2.85 3.11
N PHE A 17 -14.99 3.80 2.59
CA PHE A 17 -13.95 3.56 1.59
C PHE A 17 -12.61 4.06 2.07
N ILE A 18 -11.61 3.18 2.08
CA ILE A 18 -10.22 3.51 2.40
C ILE A 18 -9.37 3.28 1.16
N LEU A 19 -8.67 4.31 0.68
CA LEU A 19 -7.67 4.12 -0.38
C LEU A 19 -6.32 3.79 0.25
N SER A 20 -5.62 2.77 -0.25
CA SER A 20 -4.25 2.52 0.18
C SER A 20 -3.29 2.32 -0.95
N THR A 21 -2.15 2.97 -0.84
CA THR A 21 -1.24 3.07 -1.97
C THR A 21 0.19 3.33 -1.51
N ALA A 22 1.13 3.08 -2.42
CA ALA A 22 2.50 3.53 -2.28
C ALA A 22 2.65 5.02 -2.62
N LEU A 23 1.66 5.66 -3.24
CA LEU A 23 1.73 7.06 -3.66
C LEU A 23 1.69 8.03 -2.47
N THR A 24 2.27 9.21 -2.69
CA THR A 24 2.14 10.37 -1.81
C THR A 24 0.73 10.94 -1.86
N ILE A 25 0.32 11.68 -0.82
CA ILE A 25 -1.00 12.33 -0.80
C ILE A 25 -1.18 13.32 -1.96
N SER A 26 -0.12 13.99 -2.39
CA SER A 26 -0.13 14.89 -3.55
C SER A 26 -0.38 14.15 -4.86
N GLU A 27 0.31 13.02 -5.07
CA GLU A 27 0.09 12.14 -6.23
C GLU A 27 -1.34 11.56 -6.22
N VAL A 28 -1.83 11.15 -5.04
CA VAL A 28 -3.21 10.67 -4.86
C VAL A 28 -4.21 11.76 -5.24
N ASN A 29 -4.07 12.96 -4.70
CA ASN A 29 -4.97 14.06 -5.01
C ASN A 29 -5.00 14.38 -6.51
N TYR A 30 -3.82 14.44 -7.14
CA TYR A 30 -3.71 14.64 -8.59
C TYR A 30 -4.49 13.55 -9.36
N LEU A 31 -4.30 12.28 -9.00
CA LEU A 31 -4.96 11.17 -9.68
C LEU A 31 -6.47 11.17 -9.46
N LEU A 32 -6.95 11.46 -8.24
CA LEU A 32 -8.38 11.57 -7.95
C LEU A 32 -9.04 12.64 -8.81
N VAL A 33 -8.49 13.86 -8.80
CA VAL A 33 -9.01 14.98 -9.59
C VAL A 33 -8.96 14.68 -11.08
N SER A 34 -7.86 14.11 -11.57
CA SER A 34 -7.73 13.72 -12.99
C SER A 34 -8.70 12.61 -13.40
N GLY A 35 -9.08 11.75 -12.44
CA GLY A 35 -10.04 10.68 -12.60
C GLY A 35 -11.49 11.09 -12.35
N GLY A 36 -11.77 12.37 -12.10
CA GLY A 36 -13.12 12.88 -11.81
C GLY A 36 -13.70 12.44 -10.47
N LEU A 37 -12.85 11.98 -9.53
CA LEU A 37 -13.24 11.63 -8.16
C LEU A 37 -12.97 12.79 -7.21
N SER A 38 -13.78 12.88 -6.16
CA SER A 38 -13.58 13.81 -5.07
C SER A 38 -12.73 13.18 -3.96
N PRO A 39 -11.86 13.94 -3.29
CA PRO A 39 -11.26 13.53 -2.02
C PRO A 39 -12.28 13.06 -0.97
N SER A 40 -13.50 13.60 -0.99
CA SER A 40 -14.57 13.17 -0.08
C SER A 40 -15.28 11.88 -0.49
N ASP A 41 -14.89 11.24 -1.61
CA ASP A 41 -15.41 9.92 -1.99
C ASP A 41 -14.81 8.77 -1.15
N PHE A 42 -13.76 9.06 -0.38
CA PHE A 42 -13.10 8.12 0.54
C PHE A 42 -13.09 8.69 1.95
N ASP A 43 -13.19 7.81 2.94
CA ASP A 43 -13.18 8.15 4.36
C ASP A 43 -11.76 8.25 4.92
N ALA A 44 -10.79 7.53 4.35
CA ALA A 44 -9.38 7.65 4.71
C ALA A 44 -8.42 7.26 3.58
N TYR A 45 -7.17 7.70 3.72
CA TYR A 45 -6.07 7.47 2.79
C TYR A 45 -4.84 6.95 3.51
N ILE A 46 -4.40 5.75 3.14
CA ILE A 46 -3.15 5.15 3.60
C ILE A 46 -2.11 5.35 2.49
N CYS A 47 -1.21 6.31 2.67
CA CYS A 47 -0.22 6.72 1.66
C CYS A 47 1.18 6.19 1.99
N ASN A 48 2.11 6.36 1.04
CA ASN A 48 3.53 6.06 1.22
C ASN A 48 3.80 4.64 1.76
N SER A 49 3.05 3.64 1.26
CA SER A 49 3.14 2.24 1.70
C SER A 49 2.73 2.02 3.17
N GLY A 50 1.89 2.91 3.69
CA GLY A 50 1.34 2.87 5.03
C GLY A 50 2.18 3.60 6.08
N SER A 51 3.10 4.48 5.70
CA SER A 51 3.77 5.37 6.64
C SER A 51 2.95 6.62 6.97
N GLU A 52 1.92 6.93 6.19
CA GLU A 52 1.10 8.12 6.41
C GLU A 52 -0.37 7.78 6.26
N LEU A 53 -1.18 8.42 7.09
CA LEU A 53 -2.63 8.25 7.14
C LEU A 53 -3.27 9.64 7.11
N TYR A 54 -4.23 9.82 6.20
CA TYR A 54 -4.95 11.08 6.03
C TYR A 54 -6.45 10.86 6.01
N TYR A 55 -7.18 11.91 6.37
CA TYR A 55 -8.62 12.01 6.23
C TYR A 55 -8.97 13.17 5.29
N PRO A 56 -10.05 13.08 4.51
CA PRO A 56 -10.53 14.22 3.73
C PRO A 56 -10.92 15.38 4.66
N SER A 57 -10.61 16.60 4.25
CA SER A 57 -10.90 17.81 5.02
C SER A 57 -11.40 18.93 4.10
N SER A 58 -12.29 19.77 4.61
CA SER A 58 -12.66 21.03 3.96
C SER A 58 -11.62 22.14 4.19
N SER A 59 -10.71 21.94 5.15
CA SER A 59 -9.56 22.80 5.40
C SER A 59 -8.37 22.41 4.54
N THR A 60 -7.54 23.39 4.18
CA THR A 60 -6.26 23.21 3.47
C THR A 60 -5.07 23.68 4.31
N GLU A 61 -5.26 23.84 5.61
CA GLU A 61 -4.24 24.34 6.55
C GLU A 61 -3.24 23.24 6.95
N ASP A 62 -3.71 22.01 7.16
CA ASP A 62 -2.86 20.90 7.66
C ASP A 62 -1.91 20.38 6.59
N VAL A 63 -2.43 20.12 5.38
CA VAL A 63 -1.64 19.77 4.21
C VAL A 63 -1.68 20.96 3.25
N PRO A 64 -0.56 21.70 3.06
CA PRO A 64 -0.58 22.96 2.33
C PRO A 64 -1.21 22.84 0.94
N GLY A 65 -2.36 23.48 0.78
CA GLY A 65 -3.08 23.56 -0.50
C GLY A 65 -3.81 22.28 -0.91
N LEU A 66 -3.90 21.26 -0.05
CA LEU A 66 -4.64 20.03 -0.32
C LEU A 66 -5.76 19.82 0.71
N PRO A 67 -6.90 19.25 0.30
CA PRO A 67 -8.08 19.07 1.16
C PRO A 67 -7.96 17.83 2.05
N PHE A 68 -6.88 17.72 2.82
CA PHE A 68 -6.61 16.58 3.70
C PHE A 68 -6.05 17.03 5.04
N VAL A 69 -6.33 16.24 6.08
CA VAL A 69 -5.71 16.34 7.39
C VAL A 69 -4.94 15.06 7.68
N VAL A 70 -3.74 15.19 8.25
CA VAL A 70 -2.90 14.05 8.64
C VAL A 70 -3.34 13.51 10.01
N ASP A 71 -3.35 12.19 10.17
CA ASP A 71 -3.55 11.57 11.49
C ASP A 71 -2.24 11.59 12.30
N LEU A 72 -2.14 12.57 13.21
CA LEU A 72 -0.99 12.73 14.10
C LEU A 72 -0.88 11.65 15.19
N ASP A 73 -2.00 11.00 15.55
CA ASP A 73 -1.99 9.87 16.48
C ASP A 73 -1.35 8.65 15.81
N TYR A 74 -1.66 8.41 14.53
CA TYR A 74 -1.00 7.37 13.73
C TYR A 74 0.49 7.67 13.53
N HIS A 75 0.82 8.93 13.24
CA HIS A 75 2.20 9.39 13.10
C HIS A 75 3.03 9.11 14.37
N SER A 76 2.46 9.44 15.53
CA SER A 76 3.06 9.16 16.84
C SER A 76 3.15 7.65 17.11
N HIS A 77 2.16 6.87 16.68
CA HIS A 77 2.13 5.42 16.84
C HIS A 77 3.30 4.74 16.12
N ILE A 78 3.61 5.18 14.89
CA ILE A 78 4.64 4.54 14.06
C ILE A 78 6.06 5.07 14.32
N GLU A 79 6.21 6.19 15.03
CA GLU A 79 7.51 6.82 15.36
C GLU A 79 8.43 5.91 16.21
N TYR A 80 7.86 4.93 16.92
CA TYR A 80 8.62 4.11 17.86
C TYR A 80 9.85 3.45 17.21
N ARG A 81 11.03 3.93 17.63
CA ARG A 81 12.36 3.44 17.19
C ARG A 81 12.65 3.64 15.69
N TRP A 82 11.99 4.58 15.03
CA TRP A 82 12.20 4.86 13.60
C TRP A 82 13.63 5.31 13.28
N GLY A 83 14.24 6.13 14.14
CA GLY A 83 15.65 6.52 14.03
C GLY A 83 15.93 7.74 13.14
N GLY A 84 14.93 8.22 12.40
CA GLY A 84 14.95 9.52 11.70
C GLY A 84 16.19 9.74 10.83
N GLU A 85 16.77 10.94 10.91
CA GLU A 85 17.91 11.36 10.09
C GLU A 85 19.15 10.46 10.25
N GLY A 86 19.34 9.84 11.41
CA GLY A 86 20.43 8.89 11.64
C GLY A 86 20.28 7.61 10.80
N LEU A 87 19.04 7.12 10.68
CA LEU A 87 18.72 6.02 9.77
C LEU A 87 18.91 6.45 8.32
N ARG A 88 18.38 7.62 7.92
CA ARG A 88 18.51 8.15 6.55
C ARG A 88 19.96 8.19 6.08
N LYS A 89 20.86 8.77 6.87
CA LYS A 89 22.31 8.82 6.58
C LYS A 89 22.93 7.44 6.40
N THR A 90 22.46 6.45 7.17
CA THR A 90 22.94 5.08 7.07
C THR A 90 22.44 4.41 5.79
N LEU A 91 21.19 4.66 5.39
CA LEU A 91 20.62 4.19 4.13
C LEU A 91 21.35 4.79 2.91
N ILE A 92 21.63 6.10 2.92
CA ILE A 92 22.40 6.76 1.85
C ILE A 92 23.78 6.12 1.68
N ARG A 93 24.49 5.86 2.79
CA ARG A 93 25.79 5.16 2.74
C ARG A 93 25.65 3.74 2.22
N TRP A 94 24.61 3.03 2.62
CA TRP A 94 24.32 1.68 2.12
C TRP A 94 24.07 1.70 0.60
N ILE A 95 23.28 2.65 0.10
CA ILE A 95 23.02 2.83 -1.33
C ILE A 95 24.31 3.09 -2.12
N ALA A 96 25.15 4.00 -1.63
CA ALA A 96 26.46 4.25 -2.24
C ALA A 96 27.27 2.95 -2.36
N SER A 97 27.30 2.14 -1.29
CA SER A 97 28.01 0.84 -1.30
C SER A 97 27.42 -0.19 -2.27
N VAL A 98 26.11 -0.13 -2.56
CA VAL A 98 25.45 -1.01 -3.53
C VAL A 98 25.77 -0.56 -4.95
N ASN A 99 25.77 0.75 -5.21
CA ASN A 99 26.14 1.31 -6.50
C ASN A 99 27.62 1.07 -6.83
N ASP A 100 28.54 1.24 -5.87
CA ASP A 100 29.98 1.04 -6.07
C ASP A 100 30.36 -0.41 -6.45
N LYS A 101 29.67 -1.41 -5.86
CA LYS A 101 29.96 -2.83 -6.09
C LYS A 101 29.66 -3.31 -7.50
N LYS A 102 28.85 -2.57 -8.28
CA LYS A 102 28.39 -3.01 -9.60
C LYS A 102 29.03 -2.28 -10.77
N GLY A 103 29.90 -1.29 -10.55
CA GLY A 103 30.67 -0.62 -11.61
C GLY A 103 29.83 0.14 -12.65
N GLU A 104 28.51 0.22 -12.46
CA GLU A 104 27.55 0.92 -13.31
C GLU A 104 26.92 2.07 -12.52
N ALA A 105 26.65 3.19 -13.20
CA ALA A 105 26.17 4.42 -12.58
C ALA A 105 24.82 4.22 -11.85
N GLY A 106 24.77 4.64 -10.57
CA GLY A 106 23.55 5.00 -9.82
C GLY A 106 22.30 4.14 -10.04
N ASN A 107 22.27 2.90 -9.55
CA ASN A 107 21.10 2.03 -9.69
C ASN A 107 19.95 2.41 -8.74
N ILE A 108 20.31 3.08 -7.64
CA ILE A 108 19.38 3.59 -6.64
C ILE A 108 19.77 5.04 -6.33
N GLU A 109 18.79 5.93 -6.37
CA GLU A 109 18.93 7.35 -6.09
C GLU A 109 17.86 7.80 -5.09
N GLU A 110 18.14 8.83 -4.30
CA GLU A 110 17.17 9.36 -3.36
C GLU A 110 16.03 10.09 -4.07
N ASP A 111 14.79 9.84 -3.64
CA ASP A 111 13.60 10.53 -4.10
C ASP A 111 13.12 11.49 -3.01
N GLU A 112 13.75 12.66 -2.92
CA GLU A 112 13.37 13.69 -1.94
C GLU A 112 11.90 14.09 -2.07
N SER A 113 11.38 14.19 -3.31
CA SER A 113 9.97 14.53 -3.57
C SER A 113 8.98 13.47 -3.08
N GLY A 114 9.38 12.20 -3.07
CA GLY A 114 8.55 11.10 -2.57
C GLY A 114 8.78 10.78 -1.09
N SER A 115 9.78 11.42 -0.47
CA SER A 115 10.17 11.16 0.91
C SER A 115 9.41 12.04 1.89
N THR A 116 9.06 11.47 3.04
CA THR A 116 8.40 12.15 4.15
C THR A 116 9.13 11.85 5.46
N SER A 117 8.63 12.36 6.58
CA SER A 117 9.25 12.13 7.89
C SER A 117 9.32 10.64 8.27
N HIS A 118 8.36 9.83 7.80
CA HIS A 118 8.24 8.40 8.08
C HIS A 118 8.35 7.51 6.85
N CYS A 119 8.78 8.06 5.71
CA CYS A 119 9.07 7.28 4.52
C CYS A 119 10.28 7.86 3.81
N TYR A 120 11.38 7.11 3.78
CA TYR A 120 12.50 7.43 2.91
C TYR A 120 12.30 6.71 1.57
N ALA A 121 12.05 7.50 0.53
CA ALA A 121 11.80 7.00 -0.82
C ALA A 121 13.08 7.08 -1.65
N PHE A 122 13.30 6.04 -2.45
CA PHE A 122 14.41 5.95 -3.38
C PHE A 122 13.90 5.49 -4.75
N LYS A 123 14.41 6.10 -5.82
CA LYS A 123 14.17 5.68 -7.20
C LYS A 123 15.13 4.56 -7.56
N VAL A 124 14.61 3.58 -8.29
CA VAL A 124 15.35 2.42 -8.78
C VAL A 124 15.33 2.44 -10.30
N THR A 125 16.47 2.79 -10.89
CA THR A 125 16.61 2.97 -12.35
C THR A 125 16.68 1.61 -13.05
N ASN A 126 17.37 0.64 -12.42
CA ASN A 126 17.49 -0.72 -12.95
C ASN A 126 17.19 -1.77 -11.88
N PRO A 127 15.93 -2.27 -11.80
CA PRO A 127 15.53 -3.26 -10.81
C PRO A 127 16.31 -4.58 -10.87
N THR A 128 16.88 -4.93 -12.03
CA THR A 128 17.68 -6.17 -12.17
C THR A 128 19.02 -6.08 -11.47
N LEU A 129 19.51 -4.87 -11.22
CA LEU A 129 20.79 -4.61 -10.59
C LEU A 129 20.67 -4.36 -9.08
N VAL A 130 19.47 -4.26 -8.54
CA VAL A 130 19.28 -4.09 -7.09
C VAL A 130 19.12 -5.45 -6.40
N PRO A 131 19.62 -5.64 -5.16
CA PRO A 131 19.40 -6.88 -4.42
C PRO A 131 17.91 -7.24 -4.32
N PRO A 132 17.55 -8.52 -4.50
CA PRO A 132 16.20 -8.99 -4.26
C PRO A 132 15.72 -8.61 -2.86
N PHE A 133 14.41 -8.37 -2.71
CA PHE A 133 13.80 -7.92 -1.45
C PHE A 133 14.26 -8.69 -0.20
N LYS A 134 14.39 -10.02 -0.31
CA LYS A 134 14.87 -10.87 0.79
C LYS A 134 16.29 -10.55 1.23
N GLU A 135 17.20 -10.35 0.29
CA GLU A 135 18.59 -10.00 0.58
C GLU A 135 18.68 -8.59 1.15
N LEU A 136 17.88 -7.66 0.62
CA LEU A 136 17.76 -6.31 1.16
C LEU A 136 17.32 -6.32 2.62
N ARG A 137 16.24 -7.05 2.94
CA ARG A 137 15.75 -7.22 4.32
C ARG A 137 16.80 -7.85 5.22
N LYS A 138 17.58 -8.81 4.72
CA LYS A 138 18.68 -9.44 5.46
C LYS A 138 19.80 -8.44 5.74
N GLN A 139 20.21 -7.63 4.77
CA GLN A 139 21.24 -6.60 4.94
C GLN A 139 20.84 -5.56 5.99
N MET A 140 19.59 -5.07 5.92
CA MET A 140 19.07 -4.13 6.92
C MET A 140 19.08 -4.73 8.33
N ARG A 141 18.71 -6.01 8.46
CA ARG A 141 18.76 -6.73 9.75
C ARG A 141 20.19 -6.91 10.28
N ILE A 142 21.16 -7.22 9.42
CA ILE A 142 22.58 -7.35 9.81
C ILE A 142 23.11 -6.02 10.36
N GLN A 143 22.66 -4.90 9.78
CA GLN A 143 23.00 -3.55 10.25
C GLN A 143 22.14 -3.09 11.44
N ALA A 144 21.29 -3.97 11.99
CA ALA A 144 20.34 -3.67 13.07
C ALA A 144 19.42 -2.48 12.79
N LEU A 145 19.11 -2.20 11.52
CA LEU A 145 18.22 -1.12 11.12
C LEU A 145 16.77 -1.52 11.40
N ARG A 146 16.06 -0.68 12.17
CA ARG A 146 14.69 -0.94 12.65
C ARG A 146 13.66 -0.35 11.68
N CYS A 147 13.67 -0.86 10.46
CA CYS A 147 12.80 -0.41 9.40
C CYS A 147 12.22 -1.57 8.60
N HIS A 148 11.18 -1.27 7.85
CA HIS A 148 10.70 -2.09 6.76
C HIS A 148 11.10 -1.46 5.44
N VAL A 149 11.36 -2.33 4.48
CA VAL A 149 11.68 -1.91 3.12
C VAL A 149 10.59 -2.47 2.23
N VAL A 150 10.12 -1.69 1.27
CA VAL A 150 9.04 -2.08 0.35
C VAL A 150 9.46 -1.68 -1.05
N TYR A 151 9.60 -2.65 -1.95
CA TYR A 151 9.66 -2.33 -3.38
C TYR A 151 8.24 -2.06 -3.85
N CYS A 152 8.00 -0.86 -4.35
CA CYS A 152 6.72 -0.42 -4.84
C CYS A 152 6.80 0.07 -6.29
N GLN A 153 5.63 0.35 -6.88
CA GLN A 153 5.51 0.83 -8.26
C GLN A 153 6.24 -0.09 -9.26
N ASN A 154 5.94 -1.39 -9.23
CA ASN A 154 6.59 -2.39 -10.09
C ASN A 154 8.13 -2.45 -9.94
N GLY A 155 8.64 -2.05 -8.77
CA GLY A 155 10.06 -2.08 -8.43
C GLY A 155 10.87 -0.88 -8.87
N THR A 156 10.22 0.17 -9.40
CA THR A 156 10.90 1.43 -9.76
C THR A 156 11.08 2.35 -8.56
N LYS A 157 10.41 2.07 -7.43
CA LYS A 157 10.62 2.76 -6.16
C LYS A 157 10.88 1.78 -5.02
N LEU A 158 11.65 2.27 -4.07
CA LEU A 158 11.97 1.62 -2.81
C LEU A 158 11.59 2.53 -1.67
N HIS A 159 10.65 2.10 -0.84
CA HIS A 159 10.26 2.80 0.38
C HIS A 159 10.94 2.15 1.58
N VAL A 160 11.52 2.96 2.45
CA VAL A 160 11.94 2.54 3.78
C VAL A 160 11.03 3.23 4.79
N ILE A 161 10.32 2.45 5.59
CA ILE A 161 9.27 2.91 6.52
C ILE A 161 9.51 2.34 7.93
N PRO A 162 8.93 2.93 8.99
CA PRO A 162 9.05 2.42 10.35
C PRO A 162 8.65 0.96 10.50
N VAL A 163 9.19 0.29 11.52
CA VAL A 163 8.87 -1.11 11.81
C VAL A 163 7.38 -1.30 12.16
N LEU A 164 6.73 -0.27 12.68
CA LEU A 164 5.30 -0.27 13.00
C LEU A 164 4.43 0.25 11.85
N ALA A 165 5.04 0.57 10.70
CA ALA A 165 4.33 1.02 9.51
C ALA A 165 4.25 -0.10 8.47
N SER A 166 3.07 -0.27 7.89
CA SER A 166 2.79 -0.97 6.64
C SER A 166 1.32 -0.71 6.29
N ARG A 167 0.89 -0.99 5.05
CA ARG A 167 -0.53 -0.88 4.69
C ARG A 167 -1.43 -1.75 5.57
N SER A 168 -1.00 -2.97 5.88
CA SER A 168 -1.73 -3.86 6.79
C SER A 168 -1.71 -3.41 8.25
N GLN A 169 -0.65 -2.74 8.72
CA GLN A 169 -0.62 -2.15 10.06
C GLN A 169 -1.50 -0.91 10.15
N ALA A 170 -1.50 -0.05 9.13
CA ALA A 170 -2.41 1.10 9.05
C ALA A 170 -3.89 0.67 9.05
N LEU A 171 -4.24 -0.39 8.32
CA LEU A 171 -5.58 -0.99 8.37
C LEU A 171 -5.95 -1.48 9.78
N ARG A 172 -5.04 -2.15 10.48
CA ARG A 172 -5.28 -2.59 11.87
C ARG A 172 -5.41 -1.41 12.83
N TYR A 173 -4.64 -0.35 12.62
CA TYR A 173 -4.76 0.89 13.38
C TYR A 173 -6.15 1.50 13.19
N LEU A 174 -6.63 1.61 11.95
CA LEU A 174 -7.97 2.12 11.65
C LEU A 174 -9.06 1.26 12.29
N HIS A 175 -8.94 -0.07 12.22
CA HIS A 175 -9.87 -0.98 12.92
C HIS A 175 -10.03 -0.63 14.40
N VAL A 176 -8.92 -0.40 15.11
CA VAL A 176 -8.95 -0.01 16.54
C VAL A 176 -9.46 1.41 16.72
N ARG A 177 -8.98 2.36 15.90
CA ARG A 177 -9.32 3.78 15.95
C ARG A 177 -10.81 4.04 15.72
N TRP A 178 -11.41 3.33 14.78
CA TRP A 178 -12.79 3.48 14.33
C TRP A 178 -13.75 2.47 14.99
N GLY A 179 -13.22 1.44 15.68
CA GLY A 179 -14.05 0.39 16.27
C GLY A 179 -14.76 -0.48 15.24
N MET A 180 -14.16 -0.64 14.06
CA MET A 180 -14.73 -1.44 12.96
C MET A 180 -14.75 -2.92 13.31
N ASP A 181 -15.67 -3.69 12.74
CA ASP A 181 -15.55 -5.15 12.76
C ASP A 181 -14.75 -5.63 11.54
N LEU A 182 -13.62 -6.31 11.76
CA LEU A 182 -12.80 -6.83 10.68
C LEU A 182 -13.53 -7.85 9.81
N SER A 183 -14.56 -8.56 10.31
CA SER A 183 -15.31 -9.51 9.46
C SER A 183 -16.14 -8.84 8.38
N ASN A 184 -16.42 -7.54 8.54
CA ASN A 184 -17.19 -6.73 7.61
C ASN A 184 -16.29 -5.96 6.62
N LEU A 185 -14.98 -5.92 6.88
CA LEU A 185 -13.99 -5.32 5.99
C LEU A 185 -13.77 -6.23 4.75
N VAL A 186 -13.78 -5.62 3.57
CA VAL A 186 -13.37 -6.25 2.30
C VAL A 186 -12.15 -5.53 1.73
N VAL A 187 -11.04 -6.26 1.61
CA VAL A 187 -9.81 -5.78 1.02
C VAL A 187 -9.76 -6.18 -0.46
N PHE A 188 -9.62 -5.19 -1.34
CA PHE A 188 -9.40 -5.38 -2.76
C PHE A 188 -7.91 -5.24 -3.07
N THR A 189 -7.36 -6.24 -3.73
CA THR A 189 -5.95 -6.27 -4.11
C THR A 189 -5.79 -6.81 -5.51
N GLY A 190 -4.70 -6.47 -6.19
CA GLY A 190 -4.34 -7.08 -7.47
C GLY A 190 -4.00 -8.57 -7.32
N GLU A 191 -3.88 -9.26 -8.45
CA GLU A 191 -3.34 -10.63 -8.49
C GLU A 191 -1.89 -10.69 -7.99
N CYS A 192 -1.15 -9.60 -8.20
CA CYS A 192 0.16 -9.38 -7.63
C CYS A 192 0.32 -7.90 -7.24
N GLY A 193 1.32 -7.58 -6.42
CA GLY A 193 1.57 -6.21 -5.97
C GLY A 193 2.98 -6.01 -5.43
N ASP A 194 3.17 -4.95 -4.67
CA ASP A 194 4.44 -4.62 -4.02
C ASP A 194 4.86 -5.70 -3.00
N THR A 195 6.05 -5.58 -2.42
CA THR A 195 6.64 -6.65 -1.59
C THR A 195 5.96 -6.90 -0.24
N ASP A 196 5.07 -6.01 0.20
CA ASP A 196 4.18 -6.17 1.38
C ASP A 196 2.79 -6.73 1.03
N TYR A 197 2.56 -7.12 -0.23
CA TYR A 197 1.32 -7.72 -0.73
C TYR A 197 0.78 -8.87 0.14
N GLU A 198 1.66 -9.79 0.58
CA GLU A 198 1.28 -10.94 1.42
C GLU A 198 0.59 -10.50 2.72
N GLY A 199 0.97 -9.35 3.27
CA GLY A 199 0.42 -8.83 4.51
C GLY A 199 -1.03 -8.36 4.42
N LEU A 200 -1.59 -8.24 3.21
CA LEU A 200 -2.96 -7.77 2.96
C LEU A 200 -3.96 -8.91 2.70
N LEU A 201 -3.48 -10.12 2.42
CA LEU A 201 -4.32 -11.22 1.94
C LEU A 201 -5.03 -11.97 3.05
N GLY A 202 -4.30 -12.29 4.13
CA GLY A 202 -4.78 -13.12 5.22
C GLY A 202 -5.36 -12.31 6.37
N GLY A 203 -6.40 -12.84 7.03
CA GLY A 203 -6.99 -12.21 8.19
C GLY A 203 -8.43 -12.63 8.43
N VAL A 204 -9.08 -11.93 9.36
CA VAL A 204 -10.53 -12.03 9.61
C VAL A 204 -11.32 -11.34 8.50
N HIS A 205 -10.73 -10.32 7.86
CA HIS A 205 -11.33 -9.61 6.74
C HIS A 205 -11.46 -10.51 5.51
N LYS A 206 -12.41 -10.12 4.65
CA LYS A 206 -12.61 -10.74 3.35
C LYS A 206 -11.65 -10.10 2.35
N THR A 207 -11.12 -10.87 1.42
CA THR A 207 -10.19 -10.38 0.39
C THR A 207 -10.72 -10.74 -0.98
N VAL A 208 -10.81 -9.74 -1.86
CA VAL A 208 -11.13 -9.92 -3.29
C VAL A 208 -9.87 -9.64 -4.10
N ILE A 209 -9.36 -10.67 -4.77
CA ILE A 209 -8.20 -10.60 -5.66
C ILE A 209 -8.70 -10.27 -7.07
N LEU A 210 -8.28 -9.12 -7.59
CA LEU A 210 -8.60 -8.65 -8.94
C LEU A 210 -7.66 -9.32 -9.95
N LYS A 211 -8.19 -10.30 -10.68
CA LYS A 211 -7.44 -11.05 -11.68
C LYS A 211 -6.96 -10.12 -12.80
N GLY A 212 -5.73 -10.35 -13.26
CA GLY A 212 -5.13 -9.57 -14.33
C GLY A 212 -4.40 -8.30 -13.87
N VAL A 213 -4.58 -7.87 -12.62
CA VAL A 213 -4.04 -6.59 -12.17
C VAL A 213 -2.76 -6.75 -11.36
N GLY A 214 -1.76 -5.91 -11.68
CA GLY A 214 -0.46 -5.93 -11.01
C GLY A 214 0.48 -7.06 -11.44
N ILE A 215 0.18 -7.78 -12.53
CA ILE A 215 1.01 -8.90 -13.05
C ILE A 215 2.47 -8.47 -13.24
N ASP A 216 2.72 -7.23 -13.69
CA ASP A 216 4.06 -6.69 -13.88
C ASP A 216 4.92 -6.69 -12.60
N ALA A 217 4.28 -6.70 -11.43
CA ALA A 217 4.95 -6.80 -10.13
C ALA A 217 5.39 -8.24 -9.79
N LEU A 218 4.99 -9.26 -10.56
CA LEU A 218 5.36 -10.66 -10.31
C LEU A 218 6.88 -10.86 -10.25
N LYS A 219 7.63 -10.07 -11.02
CA LYS A 219 9.10 -10.06 -10.99
C LYS A 219 9.69 -9.71 -9.62
N LEU A 220 8.98 -8.94 -8.79
CA LEU A 220 9.41 -8.60 -7.42
C LEU A 220 9.40 -9.82 -6.50
N HIS A 221 8.61 -10.82 -6.88
CA HIS A 221 8.37 -12.03 -6.10
C HIS A 221 9.03 -13.28 -6.70
N ALA A 222 9.67 -13.16 -7.87
CA ALA A 222 10.31 -14.27 -8.56
C ALA A 222 11.46 -14.93 -7.76
N ASN A 223 12.05 -14.22 -6.80
CA ASN A 223 13.13 -14.71 -5.94
C ASN A 223 12.65 -15.25 -4.57
N ARG A 224 11.37 -15.64 -4.46
CA ARG A 224 10.88 -16.36 -3.28
C ARG A 224 11.50 -17.77 -3.23
N ASN A 225 11.84 -18.24 -2.03
CA ASN A 225 12.30 -19.62 -1.81
C ASN A 225 11.14 -20.61 -1.58
N TYR A 226 9.91 -20.12 -1.64
CA TYR A 226 8.69 -20.86 -1.39
C TYR A 226 7.66 -20.48 -2.47
N PRO A 227 6.79 -21.42 -2.87
CA PRO A 227 5.65 -21.10 -3.73
C PRO A 227 4.68 -20.19 -2.98
N LEU A 228 4.00 -19.31 -3.72
CA LEU A 228 3.06 -18.35 -3.13
C LEU A 228 1.89 -19.04 -2.42
N GLU A 229 1.52 -20.23 -2.88
CA GLU A 229 0.50 -21.10 -2.28
C GLU A 229 0.80 -21.48 -0.83
N ASP A 230 2.08 -21.52 -0.42
CA ASP A 230 2.46 -21.85 0.96
C ASP A 230 2.14 -20.73 1.96
N VAL A 231 1.96 -19.49 1.47
CA VAL A 231 1.70 -18.32 2.33
C VAL A 231 0.37 -17.63 2.02
N MET A 232 -0.24 -17.93 0.88
CA MET A 232 -1.58 -17.45 0.54
C MET A 232 -2.63 -18.47 1.00
N PRO A 233 -3.61 -18.06 1.82
CA PRO A 233 -4.66 -18.96 2.24
C PRO A 233 -5.74 -19.05 1.15
N LEU A 234 -5.38 -19.53 -0.04
CA LEU A 234 -6.25 -19.63 -1.22
C LEU A 234 -7.49 -20.51 -0.98
N GLY A 235 -7.40 -21.47 -0.06
CA GLY A 235 -8.53 -22.29 0.38
C GLY A 235 -9.40 -21.65 1.48
N SER A 236 -9.12 -20.41 1.88
CA SER A 236 -9.90 -19.70 2.90
C SER A 236 -11.26 -19.29 2.35
N PRO A 237 -12.35 -19.45 3.12
CA PRO A 237 -13.67 -18.94 2.72
C PRO A 237 -13.71 -17.40 2.65
N ASN A 238 -12.72 -16.72 3.21
CA ASN A 238 -12.63 -15.26 3.20
C ASN A 238 -11.91 -14.71 1.95
N ILE A 239 -11.36 -15.56 1.08
CA ILE A 239 -10.65 -15.10 -0.12
C ILE A 239 -11.43 -15.50 -1.38
N GLY A 240 -11.73 -14.52 -2.22
CA GLY A 240 -12.30 -14.71 -3.55
C GLY A 240 -11.42 -14.09 -4.62
N GLN A 241 -11.41 -14.67 -5.81
CA GLN A 241 -10.73 -14.11 -6.98
C GLN A 241 -11.75 -13.80 -8.08
N THR A 242 -11.61 -12.64 -8.73
CA THR A 242 -12.48 -12.26 -9.85
C THR A 242 -12.14 -13.04 -11.11
N GLU A 243 -13.12 -13.24 -12.00
CA GLU A 243 -12.87 -13.87 -13.30
C GLU A 243 -12.23 -12.89 -14.30
N ALA A 244 -12.60 -11.62 -14.21
CA ALA A 244 -12.01 -10.50 -14.92
C ALA A 244 -12.01 -9.23 -14.05
N CYS A 245 -11.31 -8.19 -14.52
CA CYS A 245 -11.27 -6.88 -13.87
C CYS A 245 -12.42 -6.00 -14.39
N ASP A 246 -13.65 -6.32 -13.98
CA ASP A 246 -14.85 -5.59 -14.34
C ASP A 246 -15.86 -5.53 -13.17
N SER A 247 -16.80 -4.59 -13.22
CA SER A 247 -17.79 -4.39 -12.14
C SER A 247 -18.69 -5.61 -11.87
N ASN A 248 -19.00 -6.43 -12.87
CA ASN A 248 -19.87 -7.60 -12.68
C ASN A 248 -19.10 -8.73 -11.99
N SER A 249 -17.85 -8.96 -12.40
CA SER A 249 -16.95 -9.92 -11.76
C SER A 249 -16.67 -9.55 -10.29
N ILE A 250 -16.54 -8.26 -9.99
CA ILE A 250 -16.40 -7.76 -8.61
C ILE A 250 -17.67 -8.05 -7.79
N LYS A 251 -18.86 -7.71 -8.30
CA LYS A 251 -20.14 -7.96 -7.62
C LYS A 251 -20.34 -9.45 -7.32
N SER A 252 -20.11 -10.30 -8.31
CA SER A 252 -20.20 -11.77 -8.15
C SER A 252 -19.26 -12.28 -7.06
N SER A 253 -18.03 -11.73 -6.98
CA SER A 253 -17.06 -12.11 -5.95
C SER A 253 -17.49 -11.66 -4.55
N LEU A 254 -18.05 -10.45 -4.43
CA LEU A 254 -18.60 -9.94 -3.18
C LEU A 254 -19.79 -10.78 -2.68
N GLU A 255 -20.69 -11.17 -3.58
CA GLU A 255 -21.82 -12.04 -3.27
C GLU A 255 -21.36 -13.42 -2.77
N LYS A 256 -20.38 -14.02 -3.43
CA LYS A 256 -19.77 -15.31 -3.00
C LYS A 256 -19.16 -15.25 -1.60
N LEU A 257 -18.59 -14.09 -1.23
CA LEU A 257 -18.02 -13.85 0.10
C LEU A 257 -19.07 -13.40 1.14
N GLY A 258 -20.35 -13.34 0.78
CA GLY A 258 -21.44 -12.89 1.66
C GLY A 258 -21.24 -11.46 2.15
N ALA A 259 -20.67 -10.58 1.31
CA ALA A 259 -20.35 -9.19 1.64
C ALA A 259 -21.34 -8.21 0.98
N SER A 260 -22.65 -8.46 1.13
CA SER A 260 -23.70 -7.67 0.48
C SER A 260 -24.18 -6.45 1.28
N GLU A 261 -23.89 -6.36 2.59
CA GLU A 261 -24.31 -5.26 3.47
C GLU A 261 -23.20 -4.91 4.47
N GLY A 262 -22.82 -3.62 4.55
CA GLY A 262 -21.87 -3.10 5.56
C GLY A 262 -20.39 -3.26 5.25
N VAL A 263 -19.98 -3.10 3.99
CA VAL A 263 -18.60 -3.34 3.56
C VAL A 263 -17.74 -2.09 3.74
N GLU A 264 -16.55 -2.24 4.32
CA GLU A 264 -15.49 -1.24 4.15
C GLU A 264 -14.50 -1.70 3.08
N ILE A 265 -14.11 -0.80 2.18
CA ILE A 265 -13.40 -1.16 0.95
C ILE A 265 -12.01 -0.59 0.94
N HIS A 266 -11.01 -1.48 0.87
CA HIS A 266 -9.62 -1.09 0.69
C HIS A 266 -9.17 -1.33 -0.75
N CYS A 267 -8.87 -0.28 -1.51
CA CYS A 267 -8.28 -0.43 -2.85
C CYS A 267 -6.77 -0.28 -2.78
N ASN A 268 -6.03 -1.31 -3.20
CA ASN A 268 -4.59 -1.20 -3.42
C ASN A 268 -4.26 -1.24 -4.92
N HIS A 269 -3.93 -0.09 -5.52
CA HIS A 269 -3.25 -0.05 -6.81
C HIS A 269 -2.22 1.06 -6.97
N THR A 270 -1.11 0.65 -7.59
CA THR A 270 0.00 1.44 -8.12
C THR A 270 -0.27 2.02 -9.50
N HIS A 271 -1.46 1.81 -10.07
CA HIS A 271 -1.90 2.49 -11.28
C HIS A 271 -3.41 2.76 -11.22
N LEU A 272 -3.80 4.01 -10.96
CA LEU A 272 -5.12 4.58 -11.27
C LEU A 272 -5.37 4.70 -12.79
N ALA A 273 -4.69 3.88 -13.60
CA ALA A 273 -4.78 3.89 -15.06
C ALA A 273 -5.77 2.82 -15.53
N ALA A 274 -7.03 3.00 -15.17
CA ALA A 274 -8.19 2.49 -15.90
C ALA A 274 -9.43 3.21 -15.35
N LEU A 275 -9.60 4.47 -15.80
CA LEU A 275 -10.94 5.01 -16.03
C LEU A 275 -11.70 4.07 -16.96
#